data_AF-A0A7U3ZJA1-F1
#
_entry.id   AF-A0A7U3ZJA1-F1
#
_cell.length_a   1.000
_cell.length_b   1.000
_cell.length_c   1.000
_cell.angle_alpha   90.00
_cell.angle_beta   90.00
_cell.angle_gamma   90.00
#
_symmetry.space_group_name_H-M   'P 1'
#
loop_
_entity.id
_entity.type
_entity.pdbx_description
1 polymer ?
#
loop_
_entity_poly.entity_id
_entity_poly.type
_entity_poly.pdbx_seq_one_letter_code
_entity_poly.pdbx_strand_id
1 'polypeptide(L)'
;MNLIIEFEPTERAESIALKPYLEVDYDVSLGNDPFDMTVNALVEDKREELKGSEVILINYIGNEENNFLGLILGHHIRLHSELRQVPIAFIGTEPLLTIWKSTPELSHLLLVKGIGYFSSEAEALEAKSRLMNETKLLNTTNTTYKESFLDKIIIPIPEEQQGRHGVANQWGAYRMAQVAGIEEKIKYKYPKTLYFKHLLAQAKSPKPITPNLPTVKKILFIDDNYQKGWKDCLEGLFGEGKIDAFESWEKAKEAKANEKIENDEYDLVFLDFYLGEGDIIGKGKEALGSIKVLNSVLPVIMFTASNKAWNMHDLHQAGADGYYVKEHPETAKDPDFSVKNFENFQETINSCIKKGKLLSKFWKQKKLIEKSTLLVNKPNQINRERILERLTMFIGLLKKANEQTKFDTNTFFYSDWELAFLTLWSILNEIQEIFYEKTPLNYPNTYFQFRNSPQNRPSLRDKKQWKFINGNKGFINYDLTFRFDSSNYTSGYAGKYQAKQKSVLKYDKFTSPYYFIESNFKETFVNFEITLHNQIAFLLLNSASTNSLLIHLKELNEFRNHLYLTHGEDTDNADFFKLYREQRMLDSDPALSDEKWQEKIKQLFEIIYFLCIGNECAW
;
A
#
# COMPACT_ATOMS: atom_id res chain seq x y z
N MET A 1 -33.77 -42.13 25.51
CA MET A 1 -34.40 -42.20 24.17
C MET A 1 -33.26 -42.36 23.17
N ASN A 2 -33.33 -43.36 22.29
CA ASN A 2 -32.30 -43.59 21.26
C ASN A 2 -32.80 -42.96 19.95
N LEU A 3 -31.90 -42.35 19.18
CA LEU A 3 -32.22 -41.73 17.89
C LEU A 3 -31.53 -42.52 16.79
N ILE A 4 -32.30 -42.98 15.79
CA ILE A 4 -31.79 -43.68 14.61
C ILE A 4 -31.88 -42.72 13.43
N ILE A 5 -30.77 -42.53 12.71
CA ILE A 5 -30.70 -41.78 11.47
C ILE A 5 -30.43 -42.76 10.34
N GLU A 6 -31.37 -42.85 9.41
CA GLU A 6 -31.31 -43.69 8.22
C GLU A 6 -31.14 -42.83 6.96
N PHE A 7 -30.34 -43.33 6.03
CA PHE A 7 -30.22 -42.80 4.68
C PHE A 7 -30.89 -43.82 3.74
N GLU A 8 -32.13 -43.59 3.33
CA GLU A 8 -32.82 -44.51 2.40
C GLU A 8 -32.44 -44.18 0.95
N PRO A 9 -32.00 -45.17 0.14
CA PRO A 9 -32.24 -45.17 -1.30
C PRO A 9 -33.75 -45.35 -1.52
N THR A 10 -34.36 -44.54 -2.38
CA THR A 10 -35.80 -44.57 -2.67
C THR A 10 -36.32 -45.98 -3.02
N GLU A 11 -36.96 -46.66 -2.05
CA GLU A 11 -38.25 -47.39 -2.13
C GLU A 11 -38.38 -48.50 -1.06
N ARG A 12 -39.35 -48.33 -0.13
CA ARG A 12 -39.92 -49.27 0.88
C ARG A 12 -38.98 -49.63 2.07
N ALA A 13 -39.42 -49.70 3.32
CA ALA A 13 -40.72 -50.05 3.90
C ALA A 13 -40.86 -49.57 5.36
N GLU A 14 -42.10 -49.65 5.86
CA GLU A 14 -42.59 -49.31 7.19
C GLU A 14 -41.82 -49.95 8.37
N SER A 15 -41.14 -49.12 9.17
CA SER A 15 -41.07 -49.25 10.63
C SER A 15 -40.81 -47.85 11.22
N ILE A 16 -41.02 -47.64 12.51
CA ILE A 16 -40.96 -46.31 13.16
C ILE A 16 -39.48 -45.87 13.27
N ALA A 17 -38.92 -45.44 12.15
CA ALA A 17 -37.69 -44.70 12.01
C ALA A 17 -38.04 -43.20 11.86
N LEU A 18 -37.20 -42.31 12.37
CA LEU A 18 -37.26 -40.91 11.96
C LEU A 18 -37.03 -40.89 10.46
N LYS A 19 -38.07 -40.56 9.69
CA LYS A 19 -37.96 -40.22 8.28
C LYS A 19 -37.37 -38.81 8.16
N PRO A 20 -36.13 -38.64 7.68
CA PRO A 20 -35.82 -37.52 6.81
C PRO A 20 -35.82 -38.08 5.38
N TYR A 21 -36.86 -37.76 4.62
CA TYR A 21 -36.73 -37.81 3.16
C TYR A 21 -35.68 -36.76 2.78
N LEU A 22 -34.44 -37.20 2.55
CA LEU A 22 -33.44 -36.45 1.80
C LEU A 22 -33.45 -37.02 0.39
N GLU A 23 -34.27 -36.44 -0.49
CA GLU A 23 -34.04 -36.53 -1.93
C GLU A 23 -32.78 -35.70 -2.22
N VAL A 24 -31.64 -36.36 -2.40
CA VAL A 24 -30.43 -35.72 -2.92
C VAL A 24 -29.95 -36.55 -4.09
N ASP A 25 -29.99 -35.94 -5.26
CA ASP A 25 -29.49 -36.51 -6.50
C ASP A 25 -27.98 -36.75 -6.37
N TYR A 26 -27.57 -37.94 -6.80
CA TYR A 26 -26.34 -38.58 -6.34
C TYR A 26 -25.17 -38.31 -7.28
N ASP A 27 -24.39 -37.28 -6.94
CA ASP A 27 -22.99 -37.15 -7.38
C ASP A 27 -22.23 -36.36 -6.30
N VAL A 28 -21.57 -37.06 -5.37
CA VAL A 28 -20.94 -36.45 -4.19
C VAL A 28 -19.43 -36.64 -4.24
N SER A 29 -18.76 -35.63 -4.78
CA SER A 29 -17.35 -35.36 -4.46
C SER A 29 -17.23 -34.86 -3.02
N LEU A 30 -16.19 -35.31 -2.32
CA LEU A 30 -15.83 -34.82 -0.98
C LEU A 30 -15.65 -33.30 -1.02
N GLY A 31 -16.61 -32.56 -0.45
CA GLY A 31 -16.50 -31.11 -0.32
C GLY A 31 -17.20 -30.26 -1.37
N ASN A 32 -18.29 -30.75 -1.97
CA ASN A 32 -19.25 -29.80 -2.58
C ASN A 32 -19.95 -29.02 -1.45
N ASP A 33 -19.70 -27.71 -1.40
CA ASP A 33 -20.19 -26.77 -0.37
C ASP A 33 -21.71 -26.93 -0.07
N PRO A 34 -22.59 -27.18 -1.05
CA PRO A 34 -24.03 -27.34 -0.80
C PRO A 34 -24.40 -28.55 0.07
N PHE A 35 -23.70 -29.67 -0.08
CA PHE A 35 -24.05 -30.92 0.62
C PHE A 35 -23.62 -30.89 2.08
N ASP A 36 -22.38 -30.50 2.34
CA ASP A 36 -21.83 -30.34 3.69
C ASP A 36 -22.66 -29.31 4.50
N MET A 37 -23.08 -28.22 3.85
CA MET A 37 -24.01 -27.26 4.46
C MET A 37 -25.38 -27.87 4.78
N THR A 38 -25.88 -28.78 3.94
CA THR A 38 -27.16 -29.49 4.16
C THR A 38 -27.06 -30.43 5.37
N VAL A 39 -25.98 -31.20 5.50
CA VAL A 39 -25.77 -32.06 6.69
C VAL A 39 -25.64 -31.21 7.96
N ASN A 40 -24.92 -30.09 7.91
CA ASN A 40 -24.89 -29.16 9.02
C ASN A 40 -26.30 -28.63 9.36
N ALA A 41 -27.11 -28.24 8.38
CA ALA A 41 -28.46 -27.75 8.61
C ALA A 41 -29.34 -28.80 9.31
N LEU A 42 -29.22 -30.08 8.92
CA LEU A 42 -29.89 -31.19 9.59
C LEU A 42 -29.47 -31.32 11.07
N VAL A 43 -28.17 -31.25 11.36
CA VAL A 43 -27.67 -31.29 12.74
C VAL A 43 -28.22 -30.14 13.58
N GLU A 44 -28.37 -28.96 12.99
CA GLU A 44 -28.90 -27.78 13.64
C GLU A 44 -30.42 -27.89 13.90
N ASP A 45 -31.19 -28.39 12.94
CA ASP A 45 -32.63 -28.66 13.06
C ASP A 45 -32.92 -29.72 14.14
N LYS A 46 -32.13 -30.80 14.15
CA LYS A 46 -32.29 -31.93 15.08
C LYS A 46 -31.52 -31.79 16.39
N ARG A 47 -30.99 -30.60 16.68
CA ARG A 47 -30.08 -30.36 17.83
C ARG A 47 -30.64 -30.88 19.15
N GLU A 48 -31.87 -30.52 19.51
CA GLU A 48 -32.43 -30.89 20.82
C GLU A 48 -32.71 -32.39 20.92
N GLU A 49 -33.15 -33.02 19.83
CA GLU A 49 -33.35 -34.48 19.75
C GLU A 49 -32.01 -35.23 19.89
N LEU A 50 -30.98 -34.78 19.16
CA LEU A 50 -29.63 -35.33 19.23
C LEU A 50 -29.04 -35.18 20.64
N LYS A 51 -29.20 -34.02 21.27
CA LYS A 51 -28.71 -33.73 22.62
C LYS A 51 -29.39 -34.57 23.70
N GLY A 52 -30.68 -34.85 23.54
CA GLY A 52 -31.46 -35.71 24.44
C GLY A 52 -31.22 -37.21 24.24
N SER A 53 -30.45 -37.59 23.23
CA SER A 53 -30.20 -38.99 22.90
C SER A 53 -29.17 -39.62 23.85
N GLU A 54 -29.44 -40.85 24.27
CA GLU A 54 -28.46 -41.60 25.09
C GLU A 54 -27.34 -42.19 24.24
N VAL A 55 -27.64 -42.49 22.98
CA VAL A 55 -26.71 -42.85 21.90
C VAL A 55 -27.37 -42.48 20.57
N ILE A 56 -26.59 -41.93 19.64
CA ILE A 56 -27.02 -41.66 18.27
C ILE A 56 -26.60 -42.86 17.42
N LEU A 57 -27.58 -43.50 16.79
CA LEU A 57 -27.37 -44.59 15.87
C LEU A 57 -27.37 -44.03 14.44
N ILE A 58 -26.27 -44.24 13.72
CA ILE A 58 -26.11 -43.81 12.33
C ILE A 58 -26.00 -45.07 11.48
N ASN A 59 -27.08 -45.37 10.75
CA ASN A 59 -27.13 -46.49 9.82
C ASN A 59 -26.40 -46.11 8.51
N TYR A 60 -25.91 -47.12 7.79
CA TYR A 60 -25.38 -47.00 6.42
C TYR A 60 -23.95 -46.45 6.29
N ILE A 61 -22.95 -47.32 6.49
CA ILE A 61 -21.56 -47.12 6.02
C ILE A 61 -21.20 -48.28 5.09
N GLY A 62 -21.21 -48.06 3.76
CA GLY A 62 -20.78 -49.08 2.81
C GLY A 62 -20.94 -48.80 1.31
N ASN A 63 -20.60 -49.80 0.49
CA ASN A 63 -19.94 -49.69 -0.83
C ASN A 63 -20.87 -49.65 -2.07
N GLU A 64 -22.10 -49.15 -1.97
CA GLU A 64 -22.83 -48.72 -3.18
C GLU A 64 -22.54 -47.24 -3.44
N GLU A 65 -22.84 -46.76 -4.66
CA GLU A 65 -22.38 -45.49 -5.25
C GLU A 65 -22.62 -44.21 -4.42
N ASN A 66 -23.17 -44.30 -3.19
CA ASN A 66 -23.23 -43.26 -2.17
C ASN A 66 -23.22 -43.87 -0.77
N ASN A 67 -22.57 -43.32 0.25
CA ASN A 67 -21.60 -42.24 0.38
C ASN A 67 -21.16 -42.37 1.85
N PHE A 68 -19.93 -42.01 2.21
CA PHE A 68 -19.50 -41.96 3.61
C PHE A 68 -20.18 -40.85 4.46
N LEU A 69 -21.47 -40.57 4.19
CA LEU A 69 -22.33 -39.54 4.80
C LEU A 69 -22.45 -39.72 6.30
N GLY A 70 -22.57 -40.96 6.75
CA GLY A 70 -22.59 -41.26 8.17
C GLY A 70 -21.34 -40.68 8.85
N LEU A 71 -20.16 -40.83 8.23
CA LEU A 71 -18.92 -40.28 8.78
C LEU A 71 -18.94 -38.74 8.76
N ILE A 72 -19.42 -38.09 7.68
CA ILE A 72 -19.55 -36.62 7.62
C ILE A 72 -20.47 -36.11 8.74
N LEU A 73 -21.66 -36.69 8.88
CA LEU A 73 -22.62 -36.39 9.93
C LEU A 73 -22.01 -36.58 11.32
N GLY A 74 -21.32 -37.70 11.53
CA GLY A 74 -20.66 -38.00 12.80
C GLY A 74 -19.60 -36.96 13.17
N HIS A 75 -18.85 -36.44 12.20
CA HIS A 75 -17.92 -35.35 12.48
C HIS A 75 -18.64 -34.03 12.81
N HIS A 76 -19.69 -33.68 12.10
CA HIS A 76 -20.47 -32.47 12.43
C HIS A 76 -21.03 -32.52 13.84
N ILE A 77 -21.56 -33.67 14.26
CA ILE A 77 -22.05 -33.89 15.63
C ILE A 77 -20.88 -33.73 16.62
N ARG A 78 -19.73 -34.35 16.34
CA ARG A 78 -18.58 -34.34 17.27
C ARG A 78 -17.86 -33.00 17.36
N LEU A 79 -17.88 -32.19 16.31
CA LEU A 79 -17.37 -30.80 16.29
C LEU A 79 -18.37 -29.80 16.88
N HIS A 80 -19.62 -30.19 17.09
CA HIS A 80 -20.64 -29.32 17.65
C HIS A 80 -20.54 -29.26 19.18
N SER A 81 -20.40 -28.06 19.74
CA SER A 81 -20.10 -27.84 21.17
C SER A 81 -21.11 -28.47 22.14
N GLU A 82 -22.40 -28.47 21.78
CA GLU A 82 -23.47 -29.06 22.60
C GLU A 82 -23.69 -30.56 22.36
N LEU A 83 -23.22 -31.11 21.24
CA LEU A 83 -23.50 -32.49 20.84
C LEU A 83 -22.28 -33.40 20.98
N ARG A 84 -21.07 -32.84 21.14
CA ARG A 84 -19.82 -33.59 21.28
C ARG A 84 -19.79 -34.60 22.44
N GLN A 85 -20.73 -34.48 23.39
CA GLN A 85 -20.90 -35.36 24.55
C GLN A 85 -21.87 -36.53 24.31
N VAL A 86 -22.50 -36.57 23.15
CA VAL A 86 -23.42 -37.66 22.80
C VAL A 86 -22.62 -38.80 22.17
N PRO A 87 -22.77 -40.05 22.64
CA PRO A 87 -22.12 -41.20 22.03
C PRO A 87 -22.70 -41.48 20.65
N ILE A 88 -21.85 -41.97 19.74
CA ILE A 88 -22.24 -42.27 18.36
C ILE A 88 -21.95 -43.75 18.09
N ALA A 89 -22.90 -44.47 17.55
CA ALA A 89 -22.73 -45.84 17.08
C ALA A 89 -23.10 -45.90 15.60
N PHE A 90 -22.11 -46.29 14.81
CA PHE A 90 -22.25 -46.56 13.40
C PHE A 90 -22.62 -48.02 13.17
N ILE A 91 -23.61 -48.26 12.31
CA ILE A 91 -24.07 -49.60 11.98
C ILE A 91 -23.78 -49.87 10.49
N GLY A 92 -23.02 -50.92 10.22
CA GLY A 92 -22.67 -51.31 8.86
C GLY A 92 -22.01 -52.70 8.80
N THR A 93 -22.02 -53.29 7.62
CA THR A 93 -21.51 -54.64 7.36
C THR A 93 -20.14 -54.65 6.68
N GLU A 94 -19.65 -53.49 6.24
CA GLU A 94 -18.36 -53.37 5.57
C GLU A 94 -17.18 -53.61 6.51
N PRO A 95 -16.13 -54.33 6.08
CA PRO A 95 -14.90 -54.42 6.85
C PRO A 95 -14.28 -53.03 7.07
N LEU A 96 -13.81 -52.76 8.30
CA LEU A 96 -13.12 -51.50 8.64
C LEU A 96 -11.96 -51.17 7.68
N LEU A 97 -11.23 -52.20 7.22
CA LEU A 97 -10.14 -52.03 6.26
C LEU A 97 -10.63 -51.47 4.91
N THR A 98 -11.84 -51.84 4.48
CA THR A 98 -12.47 -51.29 3.27
C THR A 98 -12.80 -49.82 3.47
N ILE A 99 -13.44 -49.48 4.59
CA ILE A 99 -13.79 -48.10 4.95
C ILE A 99 -12.52 -47.22 4.99
N TRP A 100 -11.44 -47.70 5.61
CA TRP A 100 -10.17 -46.98 5.70
C TRP A 100 -9.50 -46.74 4.34
N LYS A 101 -9.62 -47.69 3.41
CA LYS A 101 -9.05 -47.53 2.07
C LYS A 101 -9.84 -46.56 1.20
N SER A 102 -11.17 -46.55 1.36
CA SER A 102 -12.06 -45.74 0.53
C SER A 102 -12.18 -44.29 1.02
N THR A 103 -12.00 -44.04 2.31
CA THR A 103 -12.07 -42.68 2.90
C THR A 103 -11.11 -42.54 4.08
N PRO A 104 -9.79 -42.52 3.83
CA PRO A 104 -8.81 -42.45 4.92
C PRO A 104 -8.99 -41.20 5.79
N GLU A 105 -9.37 -40.06 5.20
CA GLU A 105 -9.52 -38.78 5.91
C GLU A 105 -10.64 -38.80 6.95
N LEU A 106 -11.82 -39.33 6.59
CA LEU A 106 -13.00 -39.33 7.48
C LEU A 106 -13.02 -40.54 8.41
N SER A 107 -12.42 -41.66 8.01
CA SER A 107 -12.54 -42.90 8.77
C SER A 107 -11.78 -42.91 10.10
N HIS A 108 -10.86 -41.96 10.30
CA HIS A 108 -10.21 -41.71 11.60
C HIS A 108 -11.21 -41.43 12.73
N LEU A 109 -12.41 -40.93 12.41
CA LEU A 109 -13.49 -40.75 13.38
C LEU A 109 -13.82 -42.04 14.15
N LEU A 110 -13.73 -43.20 13.49
CA LEU A 110 -14.04 -44.50 14.09
C LEU A 110 -13.04 -44.93 15.18
N LEU A 111 -11.90 -44.24 15.31
CA LEU A 111 -10.89 -44.49 16.34
C LEU A 111 -11.04 -43.60 17.57
N VAL A 112 -12.05 -42.74 17.59
CA VAL A 112 -12.31 -41.75 18.65
C VAL A 112 -13.12 -42.40 19.77
N LYS A 113 -12.81 -42.07 21.03
CA LYS A 113 -13.55 -42.59 22.19
C LYS A 113 -15.03 -42.21 22.12
N GLY A 114 -15.92 -43.13 22.49
CA GLY A 114 -17.35 -42.86 22.44
C GLY A 114 -17.94 -42.90 21.03
N ILE A 115 -17.18 -43.47 20.08
CA ILE A 115 -17.63 -43.84 18.75
C ILE A 115 -17.43 -45.35 18.60
N GLY A 116 -18.43 -46.05 18.09
CA GLY A 116 -18.35 -47.48 17.79
C GLY A 116 -18.85 -47.81 16.40
N TYR A 117 -18.33 -48.89 15.83
CA TYR A 117 -18.78 -49.47 14.56
C TYR A 117 -19.23 -50.92 14.82
N PHE A 118 -20.46 -51.25 14.45
CA PHE A 118 -21.12 -52.52 14.78
C PHE A 118 -21.82 -53.11 13.57
N SER A 119 -21.93 -54.44 13.51
CA SER A 119 -22.65 -55.12 12.43
C SER A 119 -24.16 -55.02 12.55
N SER A 120 -24.68 -54.68 13.75
CA SER A 120 -26.11 -54.60 14.00
C SER A 120 -26.46 -53.57 15.08
N GLU A 121 -27.73 -53.13 15.09
CA GLU A 121 -28.26 -52.27 16.15
C GLU A 121 -28.19 -52.93 17.52
N ALA A 122 -28.47 -54.24 17.61
CA ALA A 122 -28.43 -54.98 18.87
C ALA A 122 -27.04 -54.90 19.53
N GLU A 123 -25.97 -55.12 18.76
CA GLU A 123 -24.60 -54.97 19.24
C GLU A 123 -24.26 -53.54 19.68
N ALA A 124 -24.74 -52.54 18.93
CA ALA A 124 -24.56 -51.13 19.27
C ALA A 124 -25.23 -50.78 20.62
N LEU A 125 -26.44 -51.30 20.85
CA LEU A 125 -27.19 -51.10 22.10
C LEU A 125 -26.56 -51.82 23.28
N GLU A 126 -26.00 -53.02 23.09
CA GLU A 126 -25.22 -53.71 24.13
C GLU A 126 -23.97 -52.90 24.53
N ALA A 127 -23.32 -52.24 23.57
CA ALA A 127 -22.16 -51.41 23.80
C ALA A 127 -22.47 -50.01 24.37
N LYS A 128 -23.75 -49.62 24.49
CA LYS A 128 -24.20 -48.27 24.88
C LYS A 128 -23.54 -47.75 26.15
N SER A 129 -23.54 -48.53 27.23
CA SER A 129 -22.95 -48.13 28.52
C SER A 129 -21.45 -47.85 28.41
N ARG A 130 -20.72 -48.64 27.61
CA ARG A 130 -19.30 -48.41 27.33
C ARG A 130 -19.10 -47.10 26.58
N LEU A 131 -19.86 -46.88 25.50
CA LEU A 131 -19.77 -45.67 24.67
C LEU A 131 -20.12 -44.40 25.48
N MET A 132 -21.12 -44.47 26.36
CA MET A 132 -21.46 -43.37 27.27
C MET A 132 -20.30 -43.02 28.21
N ASN A 133 -19.66 -44.03 28.82
CA ASN A 133 -18.53 -43.80 29.72
C ASN A 133 -17.31 -43.22 28.98
N GLU A 134 -16.99 -43.76 27.81
CA GLU A 134 -15.91 -43.25 26.96
C GLU A 134 -16.14 -41.81 26.51
N THR A 135 -17.38 -41.44 26.16
CA THR A 135 -17.72 -40.08 25.73
C THR A 135 -17.63 -39.08 26.88
N LYS A 136 -18.05 -39.47 28.10
CA LYS A 136 -17.87 -38.66 29.30
C LYS A 136 -16.40 -38.37 29.56
N LEU A 137 -15.53 -39.37 29.41
CA LEU A 137 -14.09 -39.20 29.58
C LEU A 137 -13.48 -38.26 28.53
N LEU A 138 -13.93 -38.33 27.28
CA LEU A 138 -13.42 -37.50 26.17
C LEU A 138 -13.61 -35.99 26.40
N ASN A 139 -14.67 -35.58 27.11
CA ASN A 139 -15.05 -34.17 27.26
C ASN A 139 -14.83 -33.60 28.67
N THR A 140 -14.02 -34.25 29.50
CA THR A 140 -13.71 -33.78 30.87
C THR A 140 -12.96 -32.44 30.88
N THR A 141 -12.09 -32.20 29.89
CA THR A 141 -11.39 -30.93 29.71
C THR A 141 -11.22 -30.59 28.22
N ASN A 142 -10.97 -29.32 27.89
CA ASN A 142 -10.62 -28.93 26.52
C ASN A 142 -9.32 -29.62 26.04
N THR A 143 -8.36 -29.89 26.94
CA THR A 143 -7.14 -30.62 26.63
C THR A 143 -7.45 -32.06 26.22
N THR A 144 -8.30 -32.75 26.99
CA THR A 144 -8.70 -34.13 26.70
C THR A 144 -9.48 -34.23 25.39
N TYR A 145 -10.36 -33.28 25.11
CA TYR A 145 -11.08 -33.19 23.83
C TYR A 145 -10.11 -33.04 22.65
N LYS A 146 -9.12 -32.16 22.80
CA LYS A 146 -8.11 -31.95 21.76
C LYS A 146 -7.31 -33.23 21.48
N GLU A 147 -6.68 -33.80 22.51
CA GLU A 147 -5.81 -34.97 22.39
C GLU A 147 -6.56 -36.24 21.97
N SER A 148 -7.81 -36.40 22.43
CA SER A 148 -8.59 -37.61 22.18
C SER A 148 -9.42 -37.57 20.89
N PHE A 149 -9.65 -36.39 20.31
CA PHE A 149 -10.44 -36.20 19.09
C PHE A 149 -9.77 -35.29 18.05
N LEU A 150 -9.56 -34.01 18.35
CA LEU A 150 -9.13 -33.03 17.33
C LEU A 150 -7.77 -33.36 16.71
N ASP A 151 -6.83 -33.89 17.50
CA ASP A 151 -5.50 -34.27 17.04
C ASP A 151 -5.49 -35.62 16.28
N LYS A 152 -6.63 -36.34 16.24
CA LYS A 152 -6.77 -37.65 15.59
C LYS A 152 -7.51 -37.63 14.26
N ILE A 153 -8.31 -36.59 14.00
CA ILE A 153 -9.08 -36.47 12.76
C ILE A 153 -8.33 -35.61 11.74
N ILE A 154 -8.56 -35.89 10.45
CA ILE A 154 -8.00 -35.12 9.34
C ILE A 154 -9.18 -34.69 8.47
N ILE A 155 -9.52 -33.41 8.47
CA ILE A 155 -10.54 -32.86 7.57
C ILE A 155 -9.83 -32.12 6.43
N PRO A 156 -9.87 -32.64 5.18
CA PRO A 156 -9.20 -32.00 4.06
C PRO A 156 -9.89 -30.69 3.69
N ILE A 157 -9.15 -29.82 3.01
CA ILE A 157 -9.71 -28.64 2.36
C ILE A 157 -10.63 -29.14 1.22
N PRO A 158 -11.89 -28.65 1.11
CA PRO A 158 -12.84 -29.08 0.07
C PRO A 158 -12.29 -28.97 -1.36
N GLU A 159 -12.62 -29.91 -2.25
CA GLU A 159 -12.09 -29.95 -3.63
C GLU A 159 -12.51 -28.75 -4.50
N GLU A 160 -13.75 -28.28 -4.38
CA GLU A 160 -14.20 -27.02 -5.04
C GLU A 160 -13.42 -25.78 -4.54
N GLN A 161 -12.77 -25.89 -3.38
CA GLN A 161 -11.91 -24.87 -2.79
C GLN A 161 -10.41 -25.21 -2.92
N GLN A 162 -10.02 -26.13 -3.81
CA GLN A 162 -8.61 -26.42 -4.14
C GLN A 162 -7.87 -25.22 -4.74
N GLY A 163 -8.59 -24.17 -5.15
CA GLY A 163 -8.02 -22.82 -5.12
C GLY A 163 -7.83 -22.40 -3.67
N ARG A 164 -6.64 -22.65 -3.09
CA ARG A 164 -6.22 -22.31 -1.69
C ARG A 164 -6.64 -20.92 -1.20
N HIS A 165 -7.02 -20.04 -2.11
CA HIS A 165 -7.49 -18.68 -1.90
C HIS A 165 -8.94 -18.59 -1.37
N GLY A 166 -9.83 -19.52 -1.70
CA GLY A 166 -11.26 -19.49 -1.32
C GLY A 166 -11.48 -19.52 0.20
N VAL A 167 -10.87 -20.48 0.90
CA VAL A 167 -10.99 -20.56 2.37
C VAL A 167 -10.29 -19.38 3.04
N ALA A 168 -9.11 -18.99 2.57
CA ALA A 168 -8.38 -17.84 3.12
C ALA A 168 -9.18 -16.54 3.01
N ASN A 169 -9.98 -16.37 1.95
CA ASN A 169 -10.86 -15.22 1.81
C ASN A 169 -11.92 -15.16 2.93
N GLN A 170 -12.49 -16.28 3.35
CA GLN A 170 -13.47 -16.29 4.44
C GLN A 170 -12.78 -16.25 5.82
N TRP A 171 -11.78 -17.12 6.02
CA TRP A 171 -11.03 -17.23 7.27
C TRP A 171 -10.32 -15.93 7.63
N GLY A 172 -9.67 -15.27 6.67
CA GLY A 172 -8.95 -14.04 6.90
C GLY A 172 -9.83 -12.88 7.40
N ALA A 173 -11.05 -12.75 6.87
CA ALA A 173 -12.01 -11.75 7.34
C ALA A 173 -12.43 -12.01 8.79
N TYR A 174 -12.76 -13.27 9.10
CA TYR A 174 -13.14 -13.69 10.44
C TYR A 174 -12.02 -13.41 11.44
N ARG A 175 -10.80 -13.81 11.12
CA ARG A 175 -9.62 -13.63 12.00
C ARG A 175 -9.27 -12.18 12.23
N MET A 176 -9.33 -11.35 11.19
CA MET A 176 -9.15 -9.91 11.35
C MET A 176 -10.20 -9.34 12.31
N ALA A 177 -11.47 -9.74 12.19
CA ALA A 177 -12.53 -9.28 13.08
C ALA A 177 -12.30 -9.71 14.54
N GLN A 178 -11.79 -10.93 14.77
CA GLN A 178 -11.44 -11.41 16.11
C GLN A 178 -10.33 -10.58 16.75
N VAL A 179 -9.23 -10.37 16.01
CA VAL A 179 -8.08 -9.60 16.50
C VAL A 179 -8.45 -8.14 16.71
N ALA A 180 -9.31 -7.57 15.86
CA ALA A 180 -9.77 -6.20 16.00
C ALA A 180 -10.87 -6.03 17.07
N GLY A 181 -11.43 -7.12 17.61
CA GLY A 181 -12.52 -7.07 18.58
C GLY A 181 -13.81 -6.48 18.02
N ILE A 182 -14.14 -6.80 16.76
CA ILE A 182 -15.33 -6.30 16.03
C ILE A 182 -16.17 -7.42 15.43
N GLU A 183 -16.06 -8.62 15.99
CA GLU A 183 -16.76 -9.83 15.52
C GLU A 183 -18.28 -9.61 15.42
N GLU A 184 -18.84 -8.86 16.37
CA GLU A 184 -20.26 -8.54 16.44
C GLU A 184 -20.76 -7.64 15.30
N LYS A 185 -19.85 -6.96 14.60
CA LYS A 185 -20.18 -6.11 13.44
C LYS A 185 -20.27 -6.90 12.14
N ILE A 186 -19.76 -8.13 12.12
CA ILE A 186 -19.79 -8.99 10.93
C ILE A 186 -21.21 -9.50 10.71
N LYS A 187 -21.84 -9.10 9.60
CA LYS A 187 -23.18 -9.52 9.21
C LYS A 187 -23.13 -10.82 8.42
N TYR A 188 -22.01 -11.07 7.74
CA TYR A 188 -21.79 -12.32 7.02
C TYR A 188 -21.84 -13.53 7.96
N LYS A 189 -22.75 -14.46 7.66
CA LYS A 189 -22.83 -15.74 8.35
C LYS A 189 -21.85 -16.69 7.71
N TYR A 190 -20.71 -16.90 8.36
CA TYR A 190 -19.71 -17.84 7.89
C TYR A 190 -20.30 -19.24 7.72
N PRO A 191 -20.00 -19.92 6.59
CA PRO A 191 -20.52 -21.24 6.34
C PRO A 191 -19.99 -22.19 7.42
N LYS A 192 -20.90 -22.96 8.03
CA LYS A 192 -20.58 -23.96 9.05
C LYS A 192 -20.18 -25.29 8.40
N THR A 193 -19.36 -25.23 7.36
CA THR A 193 -18.79 -26.43 6.73
C THR A 193 -18.00 -27.23 7.75
N LEU A 194 -17.82 -28.51 7.47
CA LEU A 194 -17.06 -29.41 8.31
C LEU A 194 -15.63 -28.89 8.49
N TYR A 195 -15.01 -28.41 7.42
CA TYR A 195 -13.68 -27.81 7.46
C TYR A 195 -13.66 -26.54 8.32
N PHE A 196 -14.59 -25.60 8.14
CA PHE A 196 -14.61 -24.37 8.92
C PHE A 196 -14.88 -24.64 10.41
N LYS A 197 -15.78 -25.58 10.74
CA LYS A 197 -15.99 -26.05 12.14
C LYS A 197 -14.73 -26.67 12.73
N HIS A 198 -14.03 -27.48 11.96
CA HIS A 198 -12.77 -28.10 12.38
C HIS A 198 -11.70 -27.03 12.67
N LEU A 199 -11.58 -26.02 11.79
CA LEU A 199 -10.69 -24.88 12.00
C LEU A 199 -11.04 -24.10 13.27
N LEU A 200 -12.31 -23.76 13.47
CA LEU A 200 -12.76 -23.06 14.68
C LEU A 200 -12.45 -23.85 15.96
N ALA A 201 -12.62 -25.17 15.93
CA ALA A 201 -12.32 -26.03 17.07
C ALA A 201 -10.81 -26.14 17.36
N GLN A 202 -9.96 -26.06 16.32
CA GLN A 202 -8.51 -26.09 16.46
C GLN A 202 -7.89 -24.72 16.78
N ALA A 203 -8.54 -23.64 16.34
CA ALA A 203 -8.01 -22.29 16.44
C ALA A 203 -7.92 -21.84 17.90
N LYS A 204 -6.85 -21.12 18.20
CA LYS A 204 -6.78 -20.35 19.45
C LYS A 204 -7.36 -18.97 19.19
N SER A 205 -8.27 -18.53 20.06
CA SER A 205 -8.77 -17.16 20.03
C SER A 205 -7.60 -16.20 20.28
N PRO A 206 -7.33 -15.26 19.36
CA PRO A 206 -6.33 -14.23 19.59
C PRO A 206 -6.86 -13.26 20.64
N LYS A 207 -5.96 -12.58 21.34
CA LYS A 207 -6.37 -11.47 22.21
C LYS A 207 -6.76 -10.28 21.32
N PRO A 208 -7.96 -9.72 21.47
CA PRO A 208 -8.31 -8.51 20.75
C PRO A 208 -7.35 -7.37 21.08
N ILE A 209 -6.97 -6.60 20.08
CA ILE A 209 -6.18 -5.38 20.22
C ILE A 209 -6.97 -4.19 19.67
N THR A 210 -6.78 -3.02 20.27
CA THR A 210 -7.46 -1.80 19.83
C THR A 210 -6.90 -1.35 18.48
N PRO A 211 -7.75 -1.22 17.43
CA PRO A 211 -7.28 -0.72 16.14
C PRO A 211 -6.72 0.70 16.26
N ASN A 212 -5.48 0.89 15.80
CA ASN A 212 -4.82 2.18 15.68
C ASN A 212 -4.69 2.53 14.19
N LEU A 213 -5.78 3.07 13.64
CA LEU A 213 -5.93 3.40 12.22
C LEU A 213 -6.13 4.90 12.04
N PRO A 214 -5.64 5.47 10.93
CA PRO A 214 -5.74 6.89 10.69
C PRO A 214 -7.17 7.27 10.27
N THR A 215 -7.58 8.50 10.56
CA THR A 215 -8.86 9.01 10.06
C THR A 215 -8.82 9.18 8.54
N VAL A 216 -9.80 8.57 7.89
CA VAL A 216 -10.10 8.64 6.45
C VAL A 216 -11.51 9.15 6.23
N LYS A 217 -11.72 9.81 5.10
CA LYS A 217 -13.01 10.25 4.56
C LYS A 217 -13.71 9.08 3.86
N LYS A 218 -13.03 8.47 2.89
CA LYS A 218 -13.61 7.42 2.04
C LYS A 218 -12.54 6.45 1.56
N ILE A 219 -12.92 5.18 1.45
CA ILE A 219 -12.10 4.08 0.95
C ILE A 219 -12.83 3.42 -0.21
N LEU A 220 -12.10 3.11 -1.27
CA LEU A 220 -12.57 2.23 -2.35
C LEU A 220 -12.08 0.80 -2.04
N PHE A 221 -12.99 -0.17 -2.09
CA PHE A 221 -12.66 -1.58 -1.92
C PHE A 221 -13.12 -2.38 -3.14
N ILE A 222 -12.21 -3.10 -3.78
CA ILE A 222 -12.53 -3.94 -4.94
C ILE A 222 -12.06 -5.36 -4.65
N ASP A 223 -13.01 -6.27 -4.46
CA ASP A 223 -12.78 -7.68 -4.14
C ASP A 223 -14.07 -8.42 -4.52
N ASP A 224 -14.01 -9.47 -5.34
CA ASP A 224 -15.17 -10.25 -5.78
C ASP A 224 -15.90 -10.93 -4.60
N ASN A 225 -15.18 -11.12 -3.50
CA ASN A 225 -15.65 -11.72 -2.25
C ASN A 225 -15.88 -10.67 -1.14
N TYR A 226 -16.01 -9.37 -1.46
CA TYR A 226 -16.17 -8.31 -0.46
C TYR A 226 -17.33 -8.54 0.52
N GLN A 227 -18.40 -9.23 0.07
CA GLN A 227 -19.58 -9.54 0.88
C GLN A 227 -19.37 -10.68 1.87
N LYS A 228 -18.27 -11.44 1.78
CA LYS A 228 -17.93 -12.55 2.68
C LYS A 228 -17.31 -12.07 4.01
N GLY A 229 -17.84 -10.96 4.55
CA GLY A 229 -17.43 -10.33 5.80
C GLY A 229 -16.33 -9.28 5.70
N TRP A 230 -15.64 -9.15 4.55
CA TRP A 230 -14.57 -8.14 4.39
C TRP A 230 -15.09 -6.71 4.46
N LYS A 231 -16.20 -6.40 3.77
CA LYS A 231 -16.80 -5.07 3.84
C LYS A 231 -17.21 -4.72 5.27
N ASP A 232 -17.88 -5.64 5.96
CA ASP A 232 -18.31 -5.44 7.35
C ASP A 232 -17.11 -5.21 8.27
N CYS A 233 -16.03 -5.97 8.09
CA CYS A 233 -14.79 -5.82 8.84
C CYS A 233 -14.16 -4.44 8.61
N LEU A 234 -14.03 -4.02 7.35
CA LEU A 234 -13.48 -2.69 7.01
C LEU A 234 -14.39 -1.55 7.51
N GLU A 235 -15.71 -1.68 7.42
CA GLU A 235 -16.64 -0.71 8.04
C GLU A 235 -16.51 -0.70 9.56
N GLY A 236 -16.30 -1.85 10.19
CA GLY A 236 -16.05 -1.98 11.62
C GLY A 236 -14.76 -1.31 12.09
N LEU A 237 -13.73 -1.27 11.22
CA LEU A 237 -12.43 -0.65 11.45
C LEU A 237 -12.41 0.87 11.19
N PHE A 238 -13.02 1.32 10.08
CA PHE A 238 -12.92 2.72 9.64
C PHE A 238 -14.16 3.57 9.92
N GLY A 239 -15.30 2.92 10.18
CA GLY A 239 -16.62 3.52 10.40
C GLY A 239 -17.60 3.22 9.27
N GLU A 240 -18.88 3.11 9.63
CA GLU A 240 -19.96 2.84 8.68
C GLU A 240 -20.06 3.92 7.58
N GLY A 241 -20.40 3.49 6.36
CA GLY A 241 -20.58 4.38 5.21
C GLY A 241 -19.30 4.90 4.58
N LYS A 242 -18.11 4.55 5.10
CA LYS A 242 -16.83 4.98 4.52
C LYS A 242 -16.30 4.10 3.40
N ILE A 243 -16.84 2.89 3.24
CA ILE A 243 -16.35 1.90 2.27
C ILE A 243 -17.29 1.87 1.06
N ASP A 244 -16.79 2.27 -0.11
CA ASP A 244 -17.44 1.98 -1.39
C ASP A 244 -16.86 0.65 -1.91
N ALA A 245 -17.63 -0.43 -1.83
CA ALA A 245 -17.18 -1.79 -2.17
C ALA A 245 -17.81 -2.30 -3.47
N PHE A 246 -16.99 -2.92 -4.32
CA PHE A 246 -17.41 -3.47 -5.62
C PHE A 246 -16.74 -4.82 -5.91
N GLU A 247 -17.42 -5.68 -6.67
CA GLU A 247 -16.90 -7.00 -7.07
C GLU A 247 -15.80 -6.92 -8.14
N SER A 248 -15.72 -5.81 -8.87
CA SER A 248 -14.73 -5.61 -9.94
C SER A 248 -14.50 -4.12 -10.21
N TRP A 249 -13.39 -3.83 -10.91
CA TRP A 249 -13.10 -2.47 -11.36
C TRP A 249 -14.15 -1.93 -12.34
N GLU A 250 -14.77 -2.79 -13.15
CA GLU A 250 -15.79 -2.36 -14.10
C GLU A 250 -17.05 -1.89 -13.39
N LYS A 251 -17.48 -2.61 -12.35
CA LYS A 251 -18.58 -2.18 -11.48
C LYS A 251 -18.26 -0.91 -10.70
N ALA A 252 -17.01 -0.76 -10.25
CA ALA A 252 -16.57 0.48 -9.63
C ALA A 252 -16.68 1.68 -10.61
N LYS A 253 -16.31 1.50 -11.88
CA LYS A 253 -16.46 2.54 -12.92
C LYS A 253 -17.91 2.83 -13.27
N GLU A 254 -18.78 1.82 -13.36
CA GLU A 254 -20.23 2.04 -13.52
C GLU A 254 -20.78 2.95 -12.40
N ALA A 255 -20.25 2.79 -11.18
CA ALA A 255 -20.56 3.64 -10.03
C ALA A 255 -19.71 4.94 -9.94
N LYS A 256 -19.04 5.33 -11.02
CA LYS A 256 -18.22 6.55 -11.15
C LYS A 256 -17.01 6.62 -10.22
N ALA A 257 -16.44 5.49 -9.80
CA ALA A 257 -15.24 5.49 -8.96
C ALA A 257 -14.04 6.16 -9.64
N ASN A 258 -13.92 6.11 -10.97
CA ASN A 258 -12.89 6.80 -11.73
C ASN A 258 -12.97 8.33 -11.57
N GLU A 259 -14.16 8.92 -11.69
CA GLU A 259 -14.38 10.36 -11.48
C GLU A 259 -14.03 10.76 -10.04
N LYS A 260 -14.47 9.95 -9.06
CA LYS A 260 -14.15 10.14 -7.64
C LYS A 260 -12.64 10.09 -7.35
N ILE A 261 -11.91 9.18 -8.00
CA ILE A 261 -10.44 9.10 -7.89
C ILE A 261 -9.77 10.35 -8.46
N GLU A 262 -10.22 10.83 -9.63
CA GLU A 262 -9.68 12.03 -10.27
C GLU A 262 -9.90 13.29 -9.43
N ASN A 263 -11.05 13.34 -8.73
CA ASN A 263 -11.48 14.41 -7.84
C ASN A 263 -10.93 14.30 -6.40
N ASP A 264 -10.07 13.31 -6.11
CA ASP A 264 -9.47 13.09 -4.78
C ASP A 264 -10.50 12.85 -3.66
N GLU A 265 -11.55 12.09 -3.97
CA GLU A 265 -12.60 11.72 -3.00
C GLU A 265 -12.22 10.51 -2.13
N TYR A 266 -11.30 9.66 -2.60
CA TYR A 266 -10.80 8.51 -1.85
C TYR A 266 -9.43 8.79 -1.23
N ASP A 267 -9.23 8.36 0.01
CA ASP A 267 -7.93 8.45 0.69
C ASP A 267 -7.09 7.18 0.55
N LEU A 268 -7.72 6.05 0.23
CA LEU A 268 -7.11 4.73 0.16
C LEU A 268 -7.94 3.80 -0.74
N VAL A 269 -7.25 2.89 -1.43
CA VAL A 269 -7.86 1.76 -2.13
C VAL A 269 -7.36 0.45 -1.54
N PHE A 270 -8.29 -0.46 -1.24
CA PHE A 270 -8.00 -1.87 -1.07
C PHE A 270 -8.40 -2.61 -2.34
N LEU A 271 -7.51 -3.44 -2.86
CA LEU A 271 -7.69 -4.09 -4.15
C LEU A 271 -7.25 -5.55 -4.07
N ASP A 272 -8.18 -6.47 -4.28
CA ASP A 272 -7.85 -7.88 -4.35
C ASP A 272 -7.01 -8.19 -5.60
N PHE A 273 -6.02 -9.05 -5.42
CA PHE A 273 -5.09 -9.42 -6.49
C PHE A 273 -5.73 -10.41 -7.48
N TYR A 274 -6.60 -11.30 -7.00
CA TYR A 274 -7.19 -12.41 -7.75
C TYR A 274 -8.68 -12.12 -8.07
N LEU A 275 -8.95 -11.02 -8.78
CA LEU A 275 -10.32 -10.64 -9.12
C LEU A 275 -10.97 -11.60 -10.13
N GLY A 276 -12.09 -12.22 -9.73
CA GLY A 276 -13.00 -13.01 -10.57
C GLY A 276 -12.91 -14.51 -10.33
N GLU A 277 -13.78 -15.28 -10.99
CA GLU A 277 -13.81 -16.74 -10.86
C GLU A 277 -12.61 -17.40 -11.54
N GLY A 278 -11.92 -18.28 -10.78
CA GLY A 278 -10.64 -18.87 -11.15
C GLY A 278 -9.49 -17.91 -10.91
N ASP A 279 -8.30 -18.42 -10.60
CA ASP A 279 -7.06 -17.62 -10.43
C ASP A 279 -6.62 -16.99 -11.77
N ILE A 280 -7.45 -16.11 -12.35
CA ILE A 280 -7.14 -15.35 -13.56
C ILE A 280 -6.15 -14.27 -13.15
N ILE A 281 -4.88 -14.69 -13.13
CA ILE A 281 -3.73 -13.83 -12.90
C ILE A 281 -3.81 -12.66 -13.90
N GLY A 282 -3.98 -11.45 -13.40
CA GLY A 282 -3.92 -10.24 -14.24
C GLY A 282 -4.94 -9.17 -13.89
N LYS A 283 -6.19 -9.52 -13.60
CA LYS A 283 -7.28 -8.53 -13.44
C LYS A 283 -7.05 -7.54 -12.29
N GLY A 284 -6.59 -8.02 -11.14
CA GLY A 284 -6.22 -7.12 -10.03
C GLY A 284 -5.05 -6.19 -10.38
N LYS A 285 -4.06 -6.68 -11.13
CA LYS A 285 -2.92 -5.88 -11.60
C LYS A 285 -3.32 -4.85 -12.67
N GLU A 286 -4.23 -5.21 -13.56
CA GLU A 286 -4.79 -4.30 -14.58
C GLU A 286 -5.63 -3.19 -13.93
N ALA A 287 -6.46 -3.54 -12.93
CA ALA A 287 -7.20 -2.58 -12.13
C ALA A 287 -6.26 -1.61 -11.39
N LEU A 288 -5.18 -2.13 -10.78
CA LEU A 288 -4.14 -1.32 -10.14
C LEU A 288 -3.55 -0.31 -11.14
N GLY A 289 -3.12 -0.77 -12.31
CA GLY A 289 -2.58 0.09 -13.37
C GLY A 289 -3.57 1.19 -13.78
N SER A 290 -4.85 0.83 -13.96
CA SER A 290 -5.91 1.78 -14.30
C SER A 290 -6.11 2.85 -13.22
N ILE A 291 -6.13 2.46 -11.95
CA ILE A 291 -6.26 3.37 -10.81
C ILE A 291 -5.06 4.33 -10.74
N LYS A 292 -3.84 3.82 -10.94
CA LYS A 292 -2.61 4.61 -10.88
C LYS A 292 -2.46 5.60 -12.04
N VAL A 293 -3.06 5.33 -13.20
CA VAL A 293 -3.14 6.29 -14.30
C VAL A 293 -4.01 7.49 -13.93
N LEU A 294 -5.14 7.27 -13.24
CA LEU A 294 -6.04 8.34 -12.80
C LEU A 294 -5.44 9.19 -11.66
N ASN A 295 -4.78 8.52 -10.72
CA ASN A 295 -4.12 9.16 -9.58
C ASN A 295 -2.93 8.32 -9.09
N SER A 296 -1.72 8.69 -9.51
CA SER A 296 -0.50 7.93 -9.20
C SER A 296 -0.08 7.99 -7.73
N VAL A 297 -0.58 8.99 -6.99
CA VAL A 297 -0.25 9.21 -5.58
C VAL A 297 -1.33 8.69 -4.62
N LEU A 298 -2.49 8.26 -5.13
CA LEU A 298 -3.53 7.62 -4.32
C LEU A 298 -2.99 6.29 -3.78
N PRO A 299 -2.95 6.08 -2.46
CA PRO A 299 -2.46 4.83 -1.90
C PRO A 299 -3.31 3.63 -2.31
N VAL A 300 -2.66 2.56 -2.77
CA VAL A 300 -3.31 1.27 -3.08
C VAL A 300 -2.63 0.15 -2.31
N ILE A 301 -3.39 -0.53 -1.45
CA ILE A 301 -2.94 -1.72 -0.71
C ILE A 301 -3.59 -2.95 -1.33
N MET A 302 -2.75 -3.89 -1.77
CA MET A 302 -3.19 -5.12 -2.42
C MET A 302 -3.59 -6.16 -1.38
N PHE A 303 -4.78 -6.73 -1.53
CA PHE A 303 -5.26 -7.87 -0.75
C PHE A 303 -4.92 -9.15 -1.53
N THR A 304 -4.38 -10.16 -0.84
CA THR A 304 -4.02 -11.41 -1.51
C THR A 304 -3.96 -12.55 -0.51
N ALA A 305 -4.32 -13.76 -0.94
CA ALA A 305 -4.10 -14.97 -0.15
C ALA A 305 -2.74 -15.64 -0.46
N SER A 306 -1.95 -15.09 -1.40
CA SER A 306 -0.62 -15.61 -1.73
C SER A 306 0.48 -14.89 -0.95
N ASN A 307 1.43 -15.66 -0.39
CA ASN A 307 2.65 -15.16 0.25
C ASN A 307 3.88 -15.20 -0.67
N LYS A 308 3.69 -15.45 -1.97
CA LYS A 308 4.80 -15.61 -2.95
C LYS A 308 5.52 -14.29 -3.19
N ALA A 309 6.82 -14.25 -2.93
CA ALA A 309 7.64 -13.03 -3.04
C ALA A 309 7.62 -12.40 -4.44
N TRP A 310 7.57 -13.21 -5.51
CA TRP A 310 7.52 -12.69 -6.88
C TRP A 310 6.20 -11.95 -7.19
N ASN A 311 5.07 -12.41 -6.65
CA ASN A 311 3.79 -11.69 -6.79
C ASN A 311 3.87 -10.31 -6.13
N MET A 312 4.49 -10.23 -4.95
CA MET A 312 4.68 -8.96 -4.24
C MET A 312 5.62 -8.02 -5.01
N HIS A 313 6.70 -8.56 -5.58
CA HIS A 313 7.61 -7.80 -6.43
C HIS A 313 6.88 -7.27 -7.67
N ASP A 314 6.13 -8.10 -8.38
CA ASP A 314 5.39 -7.72 -9.58
C ASP A 314 4.33 -6.65 -9.32
N LEU A 315 3.64 -6.73 -8.17
CA LEU A 315 2.66 -5.72 -7.74
C LEU A 315 3.32 -4.41 -7.34
N HIS A 316 4.46 -4.46 -6.66
CA HIS A 316 5.25 -3.28 -6.35
C HIS A 316 5.71 -2.56 -7.62
N GLN A 317 6.22 -3.30 -8.62
CA GLN A 317 6.58 -2.74 -9.93
C GLN A 317 5.38 -2.14 -10.68
N ALA A 318 4.18 -2.69 -10.47
CA ALA A 318 2.94 -2.14 -11.01
C ALA A 318 2.42 -0.90 -10.27
N GLY A 319 3.05 -0.51 -9.16
CA GLY A 319 2.77 0.73 -8.43
C GLY A 319 2.03 0.55 -7.10
N ALA A 320 1.80 -0.68 -6.62
CA ALA A 320 1.21 -0.91 -5.30
C ALA A 320 2.03 -0.26 -4.19
N ASP A 321 1.36 0.32 -3.19
CA ASP A 321 2.02 0.99 -2.06
C ASP A 321 2.18 0.09 -0.83
N GLY A 322 1.41 -0.98 -0.76
CA GLY A 322 1.47 -1.98 0.31
C GLY A 322 0.72 -3.24 -0.07
N TYR A 323 0.83 -4.25 0.79
CA TYR A 323 0.13 -5.52 0.64
C TYR A 323 -0.39 -5.99 1.99
N TYR A 324 -1.51 -6.71 1.95
CA TYR A 324 -2.04 -7.45 3.07
C TYR A 324 -2.27 -8.89 2.65
N VAL A 325 -1.59 -9.81 3.32
CA VAL A 325 -1.77 -11.24 3.11
C VAL A 325 -2.92 -11.70 4.00
N LYS A 326 -4.03 -12.10 3.38
CA LYS A 326 -5.20 -12.67 4.06
C LYS A 326 -4.74 -13.89 4.85
N GLU A 327 -5.12 -13.97 6.12
CA GLU A 327 -4.71 -15.08 6.98
C GLU A 327 -5.23 -16.41 6.40
N HIS A 328 -4.32 -17.38 6.26
CA HIS A 328 -4.65 -18.72 5.79
C HIS A 328 -4.99 -19.63 6.98
N PRO A 329 -5.93 -20.58 6.85
CA PRO A 329 -6.25 -21.53 7.91
C PRO A 329 -5.07 -22.30 8.52
N GLU A 330 -3.99 -22.49 7.76
CA GLU A 330 -2.77 -23.16 8.27
C GLU A 330 -2.15 -22.45 9.48
N THR A 331 -2.34 -21.13 9.61
CA THR A 331 -1.85 -20.35 10.76
C THR A 331 -2.86 -20.23 11.89
N ALA A 332 -4.04 -20.86 11.78
CA ALA A 332 -5.14 -20.75 12.75
C ALA A 332 -4.75 -21.13 14.19
N LYS A 333 -3.74 -21.98 14.37
CA LYS A 333 -3.25 -22.46 15.67
C LYS A 333 -2.33 -21.45 16.38
N ASP A 334 -1.87 -20.42 15.67
CA ASP A 334 -0.94 -19.41 16.17
C ASP A 334 -1.68 -18.06 16.37
N PRO A 335 -2.14 -17.75 17.60
CA PRO A 335 -2.82 -16.49 17.87
C PRO A 335 -1.87 -15.28 17.79
N ASP A 336 -0.57 -15.48 18.05
CA ASP A 336 0.42 -14.40 17.98
C ASP A 336 0.68 -14.00 16.53
N PHE A 337 0.64 -14.98 15.60
CA PHE A 337 0.64 -14.70 14.17
C PHE A 337 -0.51 -13.79 13.76
N SER A 338 -1.76 -14.07 14.20
CA SER A 338 -2.93 -13.26 13.85
C SER A 338 -2.80 -11.82 14.37
N VAL A 339 -2.33 -11.65 15.61
CA VAL A 339 -2.06 -10.32 16.20
C VAL A 339 -1.03 -9.58 15.36
N LYS A 340 0.12 -10.21 15.08
CA LYS A 340 1.20 -9.60 14.31
C LYS A 340 0.79 -9.27 12.87
N ASN A 341 -0.03 -10.12 12.24
CA ASN A 341 -0.54 -9.88 10.89
C ASN A 341 -1.42 -8.62 10.86
N PHE A 342 -2.26 -8.43 11.88
CA PHE A 342 -3.10 -7.23 12.01
C PHE A 342 -2.29 -5.97 12.38
N GLU A 343 -1.28 -6.08 13.23
CA GLU A 343 -0.34 -4.98 13.52
C GLU A 343 0.39 -4.52 12.24
N ASN A 344 0.94 -5.46 11.46
CA ASN A 344 1.59 -5.17 10.18
C ASN A 344 0.61 -4.49 9.19
N PHE A 345 -0.66 -4.93 9.18
CA PHE A 345 -1.71 -4.31 8.37
C PHE A 345 -1.95 -2.84 8.77
N GLN A 346 -2.09 -2.57 10.07
CA GLN A 346 -2.24 -1.21 10.60
C GLN A 346 -1.03 -0.34 10.27
N GLU A 347 0.19 -0.84 10.45
CA GLU A 347 1.43 -0.13 10.11
C GLU A 347 1.49 0.22 8.61
N THR A 348 1.14 -0.75 7.76
CA THR A 348 1.07 -0.56 6.30
C THR A 348 0.07 0.54 5.92
N ILE A 349 -1.13 0.51 6.50
CA ILE A 349 -2.16 1.54 6.28
C ILE A 349 -1.67 2.91 6.72
N ASN A 350 -1.12 3.01 7.94
CA ASN A 350 -0.64 4.27 8.49
C ASN A 350 0.47 4.88 7.62
N SER A 351 1.44 4.07 7.20
CA SER A 351 2.52 4.48 6.31
C SER A 351 1.99 4.95 4.96
N CYS A 352 1.12 4.15 4.33
CA CYS A 352 0.52 4.45 3.03
C CYS A 352 -0.29 5.75 3.06
N ILE A 353 -1.14 5.96 4.06
CA ILE A 353 -1.97 7.16 4.19
C ILE A 353 -1.13 8.39 4.52
N LYS A 354 -0.12 8.28 5.40
CA LYS A 354 0.80 9.39 5.70
C LYS A 354 1.50 9.86 4.41
N LYS A 355 2.04 8.91 3.64
CA LYS A 355 2.68 9.18 2.34
C LYS A 355 1.70 9.77 1.34
N GLY A 356 0.53 9.17 1.16
CA GLY A 356 -0.51 9.64 0.24
C GLY A 356 -0.98 11.06 0.54
N LYS A 357 -1.23 11.39 1.82
CA LYS A 357 -1.62 12.74 2.26
C LYS A 357 -0.55 13.80 1.99
N LEU A 358 0.73 13.43 2.05
CA LEU A 358 1.81 14.34 1.67
C LEU A 358 1.81 14.57 0.17
N LEU A 359 1.81 13.50 -0.63
CA LEU A 359 1.92 13.56 -2.08
C LEU A 359 0.69 14.22 -2.73
N SER A 360 -0.51 14.00 -2.20
CA SER A 360 -1.76 14.58 -2.74
C SER A 360 -1.76 16.11 -2.71
N LYS A 361 -1.10 16.73 -1.72
CA LYS A 361 -0.89 18.19 -1.62
C LYS A 361 0.06 18.77 -2.66
N PHE A 362 0.79 17.95 -3.41
CA PHE A 362 1.60 18.43 -4.53
C PHE A 362 0.96 18.04 -5.86
N TRP A 363 0.33 16.86 -5.89
CA TRP A 363 -0.38 16.34 -7.05
C TRP A 363 -1.53 17.23 -7.50
N LYS A 364 -2.37 17.71 -6.57
CA LYS A 364 -3.49 18.61 -6.91
C LYS A 364 -3.00 19.92 -7.55
N GLN A 365 -1.95 20.49 -6.98
CA GLN A 365 -1.36 21.76 -7.38
C GLN A 365 -0.65 21.59 -8.72
N LYS A 366 0.02 20.45 -8.96
CA LYS A 366 0.54 20.07 -10.27
C LYS A 366 -0.57 20.03 -11.32
N LYS A 367 -1.72 19.41 -11.03
CA LYS A 367 -2.88 19.41 -11.95
C LYS A 367 -3.39 20.83 -12.27
N LEU A 368 -3.27 21.78 -11.34
CA LEU A 368 -3.58 23.19 -11.60
C LEU A 368 -2.53 23.86 -12.48
N ILE A 369 -1.24 23.62 -12.22
CA ILE A 369 -0.12 24.11 -13.05
C ILE A 369 -0.23 23.60 -14.48
N GLU A 370 -0.63 22.33 -14.68
CA GLU A 370 -0.91 21.76 -15.99
C GLU A 370 -1.97 22.55 -16.75
N LYS A 371 -2.97 23.10 -16.07
CA LYS A 371 -4.05 23.89 -16.71
C LYS A 371 -3.71 25.37 -16.84
N SER A 372 -2.55 25.81 -16.37
CA SER A 372 -2.16 27.23 -16.38
C SER A 372 -1.89 27.77 -17.79
N THR A 373 -2.36 28.99 -18.03
CA THR A 373 -2.11 29.76 -19.26
C THR A 373 -0.87 30.64 -19.20
N LEU A 374 -0.27 30.84 -18.02
CA LEU A 374 0.97 31.65 -17.88
C LEU A 374 2.20 30.93 -18.46
N LEU A 375 2.15 29.61 -18.59
CA LEU A 375 3.20 28.80 -19.19
C LEU A 375 2.99 28.74 -20.70
N VAL A 376 3.69 29.58 -21.46
CA VAL A 376 3.63 29.59 -22.93
C VAL A 376 4.87 28.90 -23.51
N ASN A 377 4.67 27.99 -24.46
CA ASN A 377 5.77 27.45 -25.26
C ASN A 377 6.28 28.54 -26.20
N LYS A 378 7.56 28.91 -26.08
CA LYS A 378 8.19 29.81 -27.06
C LYS A 378 8.52 29.05 -28.34
N PRO A 379 8.58 29.72 -29.51
CA PRO A 379 9.14 29.12 -30.71
C PRO A 379 10.55 28.60 -30.42
N ASN A 380 10.79 27.30 -30.66
CA ASN A 380 12.05 26.59 -30.41
C ASN A 380 12.46 26.34 -28.95
N GLN A 381 11.56 26.52 -27.97
CA GLN A 381 11.81 26.11 -26.58
C GLN A 381 10.58 25.42 -25.95
N ILE A 382 10.75 24.15 -25.56
CA ILE A 382 9.73 23.34 -24.89
C ILE A 382 9.79 23.61 -23.38
N ASN A 383 9.38 24.80 -22.93
CA ASN A 383 9.54 25.19 -21.52
C ASN A 383 8.44 24.63 -20.61
N ARG A 384 7.19 24.51 -21.09
CA ARG A 384 6.07 23.99 -20.27
C ARG A 384 6.23 22.50 -19.99
N GLU A 385 6.52 21.68 -21.00
CA GLU A 385 6.62 20.23 -20.84
C GLU A 385 7.78 19.86 -19.91
N ARG A 386 8.91 20.57 -19.98
CA ARG A 386 10.06 20.38 -19.07
C ARG A 386 9.70 20.69 -17.61
N ILE A 387 8.91 21.74 -17.36
CA ILE A 387 8.42 22.03 -16.00
C ILE A 387 7.54 20.88 -15.50
N LEU A 388 6.61 20.41 -16.33
CA LEU A 388 5.69 19.32 -15.96
C LEU A 388 6.41 17.98 -15.76
N GLU A 389 7.43 17.70 -16.58
CA GLU A 389 8.32 16.55 -16.44
C GLU A 389 9.07 16.62 -15.10
N ARG A 390 9.72 17.74 -14.79
CA ARG A 390 10.43 17.93 -13.52
C ARG A 390 9.51 17.88 -12.30
N LEU A 391 8.28 18.40 -12.40
CA LEU A 391 7.26 18.24 -11.34
C LEU A 391 6.90 16.77 -11.13
N THR A 392 6.80 15.99 -12.21
CA THR A 392 6.55 14.55 -12.15
C THR A 392 7.73 13.82 -11.51
N MET A 393 8.96 14.14 -11.91
CA MET A 393 10.18 13.61 -11.30
C MET A 393 10.26 13.95 -9.80
N PHE A 394 9.95 15.20 -9.43
CA PHE A 394 9.90 15.66 -8.05
C PHE A 394 8.93 14.81 -7.21
N ILE A 395 7.69 14.60 -7.68
CA ILE A 395 6.71 13.79 -6.96
C ILE A 395 7.20 12.33 -6.82
N GLY A 396 7.84 11.78 -7.86
CA GLY A 396 8.46 10.45 -7.80
C GLY A 396 9.59 10.34 -6.78
N LEU A 397 10.48 11.34 -6.73
CA LEU A 397 11.55 11.40 -5.73
C LEU A 397 11.01 11.61 -4.32
N LEU A 398 9.98 12.43 -4.15
CA LEU A 398 9.31 12.63 -2.88
C LEU A 398 8.64 11.35 -2.37
N LYS A 399 8.07 10.55 -3.29
CA LYS A 399 7.57 9.21 -2.96
C LYS A 399 8.69 8.32 -2.43
N LYS A 400 9.82 8.23 -3.14
CA LYS A 400 10.99 7.44 -2.73
C LYS A 400 11.57 7.91 -1.39
N ALA A 401 11.56 9.22 -1.13
CA ALA A 401 12.00 9.79 0.14
C ALA A 401 11.23 9.25 1.35
N ASN A 402 9.95 8.92 1.16
CA ASN A 402 9.12 8.29 2.20
C ASN A 402 9.27 6.75 2.27
N GLU A 403 10.04 6.17 1.35
CA GLU A 403 10.29 4.72 1.24
C GLU A 403 11.76 4.37 1.55
N GLN A 404 12.59 5.37 1.89
CA GLN A 404 13.99 5.16 2.23
C GLN A 404 14.14 4.23 3.43
N THR A 405 14.99 3.23 3.26
CA THR A 405 15.30 2.29 4.33
C THR A 405 16.36 2.88 5.26
N LYS A 406 16.45 2.35 6.49
CA LYS A 406 17.56 2.67 7.40
C LYS A 406 18.92 2.37 6.77
N PHE A 407 18.99 1.36 5.91
CA PHE A 407 20.21 1.04 5.17
C PHE A 407 20.57 2.20 4.22
N ASP A 408 19.61 2.71 3.46
CA ASP A 408 19.85 3.82 2.52
C ASP A 408 20.33 5.07 3.26
N THR A 409 19.62 5.45 4.33
CA THR A 409 19.94 6.63 5.15
C THR A 409 21.33 6.53 5.79
N ASN A 410 21.76 5.33 6.18
CA ASN A 410 23.06 5.13 6.84
C ASN A 410 24.22 4.92 5.85
N THR A 411 23.94 4.57 4.60
CA THR A 411 24.97 4.16 3.63
C THR A 411 25.27 5.23 2.60
N PHE A 412 24.26 5.96 2.12
CA PHE A 412 24.42 6.90 1.01
C PHE A 412 24.58 8.35 1.49
N PHE A 413 25.39 9.11 0.74
CA PHE A 413 25.74 10.49 1.10
C PHE A 413 24.64 11.53 0.81
N TYR A 414 23.55 11.12 0.15
CA TYR A 414 22.41 11.97 -0.20
C TYR A 414 21.10 11.30 0.22
N SER A 415 20.07 12.11 0.46
CA SER A 415 18.70 11.61 0.64
C SER A 415 17.85 11.89 -0.59
N ASP A 416 16.82 11.09 -0.81
CA ASP A 416 15.82 11.35 -1.85
C ASP A 416 15.06 12.66 -1.57
N TRP A 417 15.01 13.11 -0.31
CA TRP A 417 14.53 14.45 0.06
C TRP A 417 15.41 15.56 -0.55
N GLU A 418 16.75 15.42 -0.48
CA GLU A 418 17.69 16.36 -1.08
C GLU A 418 17.55 16.39 -2.61
N LEU A 419 17.42 15.21 -3.24
CA LEU A 419 17.18 15.10 -4.68
C LEU A 419 15.83 15.71 -5.10
N ALA A 420 14.76 15.48 -4.33
CA ALA A 420 13.46 16.08 -4.56
C ALA A 420 13.53 17.61 -4.49
N PHE A 421 14.22 18.15 -3.47
CA PHE A 421 14.45 19.58 -3.32
C PHE A 421 15.23 20.17 -4.50
N LEU A 422 16.34 19.55 -4.91
CA LEU A 422 17.15 20.02 -6.03
C LEU A 422 16.41 19.93 -7.36
N THR A 423 15.55 18.91 -7.51
CA THR A 423 14.66 18.79 -8.68
C THR A 423 13.67 19.95 -8.73
N LEU A 424 13.04 20.32 -7.61
CA LEU A 424 12.22 21.53 -7.55
C LEU A 424 13.04 22.78 -7.84
N TRP A 425 14.22 22.93 -7.25
CA TRP A 425 15.09 24.09 -7.47
C TRP A 425 15.43 24.25 -8.95
N SER A 426 15.66 23.14 -9.65
CA SER A 426 15.93 23.13 -11.08
C SER A 426 14.76 23.66 -11.92
N ILE A 427 13.52 23.60 -11.45
CA ILE A 427 12.35 24.19 -12.12
C ILE A 427 12.47 25.72 -12.20
N LEU A 428 13.08 26.37 -11.20
CA LEU A 428 13.34 27.81 -11.24
C LEU A 428 14.23 28.17 -12.45
N ASN A 429 15.16 27.29 -12.85
CA ASN A 429 15.95 27.47 -14.06
C ASN A 429 15.09 27.43 -15.33
N GLU A 430 14.09 26.55 -15.40
CA GLU A 430 13.19 26.50 -16.56
C GLU A 430 12.28 27.74 -16.60
N ILE A 431 11.75 28.15 -15.44
CA ILE A 431 10.89 29.34 -15.31
C ILE A 431 11.62 30.60 -15.80
N GLN A 432 12.87 30.80 -15.42
CA GLN A 432 13.58 32.01 -15.86
C GLN A 432 13.87 32.00 -17.38
N GLU A 433 13.97 30.84 -18.05
CA GLU A 433 14.01 30.81 -19.52
C GLU A 433 12.69 31.23 -20.17
N ILE A 434 11.56 31.10 -19.48
CA ILE A 434 10.26 31.57 -19.96
C ILE A 434 10.20 33.10 -19.91
N PHE A 435 10.58 33.71 -18.80
CA PHE A 435 10.34 35.13 -18.57
C PHE A 435 11.44 36.08 -19.07
N TYR A 436 12.64 35.56 -19.34
CA TYR A 436 13.75 36.36 -19.84
C TYR A 436 14.12 36.02 -21.28
N GLU A 437 14.41 37.04 -22.07
CA GLU A 437 15.19 36.95 -23.29
C GLU A 437 16.66 37.16 -22.95
N LYS A 438 17.52 36.21 -23.34
CA LYS A 438 18.95 36.22 -23.03
C LYS A 438 19.77 36.34 -24.29
N THR A 439 20.60 37.36 -24.39
CA THR A 439 21.60 37.41 -25.46
C THR A 439 22.75 36.45 -25.11
N PRO A 440 23.20 35.60 -26.05
CA PRO A 440 24.33 34.71 -25.83
C PRO A 440 25.63 35.50 -25.63
N LEU A 441 26.54 34.92 -24.86
CA LEU A 441 27.93 35.39 -24.79
C LEU A 441 28.66 34.83 -26.01
N ASN A 442 28.97 35.69 -26.98
CA ASN A 442 29.94 35.35 -28.00
C ASN A 442 31.32 35.46 -27.36
N TYR A 443 31.87 34.37 -26.84
CA TYR A 443 33.30 34.34 -26.61
C TYR A 443 33.96 34.35 -28.00
N PRO A 444 34.80 35.33 -28.34
CA PRO A 444 35.58 35.24 -29.56
C PRO A 444 36.45 33.98 -29.44
N ASN A 445 36.29 33.06 -30.38
CA ASN A 445 37.01 31.78 -30.42
C ASN A 445 38.48 31.96 -30.85
N THR A 446 39.11 33.02 -30.40
CA THR A 446 40.45 33.41 -30.81
C THR A 446 41.40 33.23 -29.63
N TYR A 447 42.22 32.17 -29.72
CA TYR A 447 43.59 32.21 -29.24
C TYR A 447 44.24 33.50 -29.78
N PHE A 448 44.10 34.62 -29.07
CA PHE A 448 44.87 35.81 -29.35
C PHE A 448 46.31 35.48 -28.94
N GLN A 449 47.12 35.07 -29.91
CA GLN A 449 48.57 35.18 -29.79
C GLN A 449 48.87 36.66 -29.63
N PHE A 450 49.05 37.11 -28.37
CA PHE A 450 49.51 38.46 -28.05
C PHE A 450 50.94 38.64 -28.58
N ARG A 451 51.09 38.87 -29.89
CA ARG A 451 52.34 39.34 -30.48
C ARG A 451 52.39 40.86 -30.36
N ASN A 452 53.12 41.30 -29.32
CA ASN A 452 53.93 42.52 -29.28
C ASN A 452 53.36 43.82 -29.89
N SER A 453 52.15 44.24 -29.53
CA SER A 453 51.78 45.65 -29.70
C SER A 453 50.89 46.16 -28.56
N PRO A 454 51.37 47.11 -27.73
CA PRO A 454 50.58 47.74 -26.66
C PRO A 454 49.36 48.56 -27.13
N GLN A 455 49.22 48.76 -28.45
CA GLN A 455 48.32 49.76 -29.03
C GLN A 455 47.03 49.17 -29.63
N ASN A 456 46.93 47.86 -29.82
CA ASN A 456 45.70 47.18 -30.23
C ASN A 456 45.13 46.37 -29.05
N ARG A 457 44.47 47.07 -28.12
CA ARG A 457 43.66 46.42 -27.08
C ARG A 457 42.30 46.07 -27.68
N PRO A 458 41.94 44.79 -27.93
CA PRO A 458 40.57 44.47 -28.27
C PRO A 458 39.70 44.76 -27.04
N SER A 459 38.90 45.82 -27.07
CA SER A 459 37.80 45.95 -26.13
C SER A 459 36.70 44.99 -26.59
N LEU A 460 36.72 43.77 -26.06
CA LEU A 460 35.59 42.85 -26.20
C LEU A 460 34.46 43.39 -25.33
N ARG A 461 33.62 44.25 -25.92
CA ARG A 461 32.36 44.70 -25.31
C ARG A 461 31.24 43.77 -25.76
N ASP A 462 31.36 42.48 -25.45
CA ASP A 462 30.24 41.56 -25.61
C ASP A 462 29.27 41.79 -24.46
N LYS A 463 28.04 42.17 -24.82
CA LYS A 463 26.97 42.49 -23.87
C LYS A 463 26.03 41.30 -23.76
N LYS A 464 26.07 40.63 -22.62
CA LYS A 464 24.98 39.73 -22.21
C LYS A 464 23.88 40.60 -21.59
N GLN A 465 22.69 40.57 -22.16
CA GLN A 465 21.53 41.31 -21.70
C GLN A 465 20.42 40.33 -21.39
N TRP A 466 19.82 40.51 -20.22
CA TRP A 466 18.63 39.79 -19.79
C TRP A 466 17.47 40.77 -19.77
N LYS A 467 16.59 40.61 -20.75
CA LYS A 467 15.41 41.47 -20.91
C LYS A 467 14.18 40.70 -20.46
N PHE A 468 13.38 41.32 -19.61
CA PHE A 468 12.09 40.76 -19.24
C PHE A 468 11.14 40.88 -20.44
N ILE A 469 10.49 39.80 -20.83
CA ILE A 469 9.79 39.72 -22.13
C ILE A 469 8.53 40.59 -22.16
N ASN A 470 7.86 40.76 -21.02
CA ASN A 470 6.63 41.53 -20.92
C ASN A 470 6.87 42.95 -20.36
N GLY A 471 8.07 43.51 -20.53
CA GLY A 471 8.35 44.87 -20.06
C GLY A 471 9.50 45.57 -20.78
N ASN A 472 9.46 46.91 -20.79
CA ASN A 472 10.52 47.75 -21.36
C ASN A 472 11.77 47.87 -20.46
N LYS A 473 11.81 47.17 -19.32
CA LYS A 473 12.90 47.25 -18.34
C LYS A 473 13.87 46.09 -18.53
N GLY A 474 15.14 46.40 -18.79
CA GLY A 474 16.22 45.41 -18.72
C GLY A 474 16.46 45.01 -17.25
N PHE A 475 16.63 43.72 -16.99
CA PHE A 475 16.90 43.20 -15.65
C PHE A 475 18.40 43.29 -15.31
N ILE A 476 19.25 42.78 -16.19
CA ILE A 476 20.71 42.79 -16.05
C ILE A 476 21.38 43.04 -17.41
N ASN A 477 22.41 43.90 -17.41
CA ASN A 477 23.38 44.05 -18.50
C ASN A 477 24.78 43.69 -18.00
N TYR A 478 25.46 42.76 -18.64
CA TYR A 478 26.86 42.43 -18.34
C TYR A 478 27.80 43.21 -19.25
N ASP A 479 28.83 43.79 -18.66
CA ASP A 479 30.00 44.36 -19.33
C ASP A 479 31.23 43.52 -18.93
N LEU A 480 31.74 42.70 -19.85
CA LEU A 480 32.97 41.93 -19.66
C LEU A 480 34.18 42.81 -19.93
N THR A 481 35.13 42.85 -19.00
CA THR A 481 36.37 43.60 -19.15
C THR A 481 37.57 42.72 -18.82
N PHE A 482 38.53 42.59 -19.73
CA PHE A 482 39.78 41.90 -19.45
C PHE A 482 40.71 42.84 -18.69
N ARG A 483 41.17 42.44 -17.49
CA ARG A 483 42.22 43.15 -16.76
C ARG A 483 43.52 42.35 -16.83
N PHE A 484 44.57 43.05 -17.24
CA PHE A 484 45.93 42.55 -17.10
C PHE A 484 46.35 42.60 -15.64
N ASP A 485 46.93 41.52 -15.14
CA ASP A 485 47.54 41.51 -13.82
C ASP A 485 49.00 41.95 -13.95
N SER A 486 49.29 43.18 -13.53
CA SER A 486 50.64 43.74 -13.67
C SER A 486 51.64 43.21 -12.64
N SER A 487 51.22 42.35 -11.70
CA SER A 487 52.09 41.89 -10.60
C SER A 487 52.94 40.65 -10.90
N ASN A 488 52.74 39.96 -12.03
CA ASN A 488 53.52 38.76 -12.39
C ASN A 488 54.17 38.91 -13.77
N TYR A 489 55.30 39.64 -13.83
CA TYR A 489 56.00 39.95 -15.07
C TYR A 489 56.91 38.82 -15.62
N THR A 490 56.95 37.64 -15.01
CA THR A 490 57.98 36.64 -15.31
C THR A 490 57.54 35.44 -16.15
N SER A 491 56.26 35.28 -16.51
CA SER A 491 55.86 34.17 -17.39
C SER A 491 54.53 34.42 -18.14
N GLY A 492 54.60 35.13 -19.27
CA GLY A 492 53.45 35.29 -20.18
C GLY A 492 52.34 36.18 -19.64
N TYR A 493 51.55 36.77 -20.54
CA TYR A 493 50.42 37.63 -20.18
C TYR A 493 49.33 36.83 -19.44
N ALA A 494 49.39 36.80 -18.11
CA ALA A 494 48.27 36.35 -17.29
C ALA A 494 47.35 37.55 -17.04
N GLY A 495 46.14 37.52 -17.60
CA GLY A 495 45.07 38.47 -17.25
C GLY A 495 43.83 37.73 -16.80
N LYS A 496 43.03 38.36 -15.95
CA LYS A 496 41.75 37.83 -15.48
C LYS A 496 40.63 38.62 -16.12
N TYR A 497 39.62 37.92 -16.64
CA TYR A 497 38.37 38.55 -17.03
C TYR A 497 37.63 38.98 -15.77
N GLN A 498 37.29 40.27 -15.68
CA GLN A 498 36.38 40.81 -14.68
C GLN A 498 35.07 41.16 -15.36
N ALA A 499 33.99 40.49 -14.94
CA ALA A 499 32.66 40.81 -15.38
C ALA A 499 32.03 41.82 -14.41
N LYS A 500 31.56 42.95 -14.95
CA LYS A 500 30.69 43.88 -14.26
C LYS A 500 29.26 43.66 -14.73
N GLN A 501 28.30 43.85 -13.83
CA GLN A 501 26.88 43.84 -14.15
C GLN A 501 26.24 45.16 -13.78
N LYS A 502 25.29 45.60 -14.60
CA LYS A 502 24.37 46.69 -14.34
C LYS A 502 23.00 46.07 -14.14
N SER A 503 22.44 46.16 -12.93
CA SER A 503 21.09 45.67 -12.62
C SER A 503 20.22 46.77 -12.03
N VAL A 504 18.92 46.68 -12.27
CA VAL A 504 17.90 47.44 -11.53
C VAL A 504 17.49 46.75 -10.23
N LEU A 505 17.89 45.49 -10.02
CA LEU A 505 17.66 44.78 -8.77
C LEU A 505 18.81 45.04 -7.80
N LYS A 506 18.47 45.46 -6.58
CA LYS A 506 19.39 45.52 -5.45
C LYS A 506 19.08 44.38 -4.48
N TYR A 507 20.12 43.66 -4.07
CA TYR A 507 20.05 42.65 -3.00
C TYR A 507 20.77 43.16 -1.74
N ASP A 508 20.10 43.08 -0.59
CA ASP A 508 20.63 43.34 0.74
C ASP A 508 20.43 42.08 1.60
N LYS A 509 21.53 41.43 1.98
CA LYS A 509 21.49 40.17 2.75
C LYS A 509 21.10 40.36 4.21
N PHE A 510 21.09 41.59 4.72
CA PHE A 510 20.90 41.89 6.15
C PHE A 510 19.51 42.45 6.48
N THR A 511 18.85 43.11 5.53
CA THR A 511 17.62 43.87 5.81
C THR A 511 16.46 43.44 4.92
N SER A 512 15.38 42.93 5.52
CA SER A 512 14.11 42.63 4.83
C SER A 512 13.47 43.91 4.25
N PRO A 513 12.90 43.91 3.03
CA PRO A 513 12.54 42.77 2.16
C PRO A 513 13.66 42.12 1.33
N TYR A 514 14.94 42.35 1.64
CA TYR A 514 16.15 41.79 1.01
C TYR A 514 16.34 42.15 -0.48
N TYR A 515 15.28 42.38 -1.24
CA TYR A 515 15.30 42.71 -2.66
C TYR A 515 14.51 43.98 -2.93
N PHE A 516 15.06 44.83 -3.81
CA PHE A 516 14.44 46.10 -4.18
C PHE A 516 14.64 46.36 -5.67
N ILE A 517 13.63 46.94 -6.33
CA ILE A 517 13.77 47.46 -7.70
C ILE A 517 14.12 48.95 -7.60
N GLU A 518 15.26 49.33 -8.15
CA GLU A 518 15.71 50.71 -8.24
C GLU A 518 15.29 51.35 -9.57
N SER A 519 15.18 52.67 -9.59
CA SER A 519 14.80 53.45 -10.78
C SER A 519 15.90 53.47 -11.85
N ASN A 520 17.15 53.30 -11.47
CA ASN A 520 18.32 53.35 -12.34
C ASN A 520 19.18 52.10 -12.18
N PHE A 521 19.89 51.72 -13.25
CA PHE A 521 20.87 50.63 -13.18
C PHE A 521 22.03 50.99 -12.25
N LYS A 522 22.40 50.06 -11.35
CA LYS A 522 23.63 50.13 -10.56
C LYS A 522 24.66 49.12 -11.03
N GLU A 523 25.90 49.59 -11.15
CA GLU A 523 27.04 48.76 -11.52
C GLU A 523 27.61 48.04 -10.30
N THR A 524 27.71 46.72 -10.38
CA THR A 524 28.30 45.83 -9.37
C THR A 524 29.19 44.79 -10.04
N PHE A 525 30.00 44.06 -9.27
CA PHE A 525 30.70 42.88 -9.78
C PHE A 525 29.72 41.72 -9.96
N VAL A 526 29.95 40.89 -10.98
CA VAL A 526 29.12 39.71 -11.19
C VAL A 526 29.35 38.70 -10.08
N ASN A 527 28.28 38.32 -9.41
CA ASN A 527 28.24 37.14 -8.56
C ASN A 527 27.35 36.10 -9.24
N PHE A 528 27.98 35.10 -9.86
CA PHE A 528 27.26 34.05 -10.58
C PHE A 528 26.45 33.12 -9.66
N GLU A 529 26.81 33.03 -8.38
CA GLU A 529 26.17 32.13 -7.40
C GLU A 529 24.75 32.59 -7.04
N ILE A 530 24.51 33.90 -7.06
CA ILE A 530 23.20 34.48 -6.73
C ILE A 530 22.37 34.84 -7.97
N THR A 531 22.85 34.51 -9.16
CA THR A 531 22.25 34.99 -10.41
C THR A 531 20.85 34.45 -10.64
N LEU A 532 20.65 33.13 -10.54
CA LEU A 532 19.33 32.51 -10.67
C LEU A 532 18.37 33.08 -9.63
N HIS A 533 18.84 33.10 -8.40
CA HIS A 533 18.12 33.61 -7.25
C HIS A 533 17.65 35.07 -7.44
N ASN A 534 18.51 35.95 -7.94
CA ASN A 534 18.16 37.32 -8.29
C ASN A 534 17.15 37.41 -9.44
N GLN A 535 17.26 36.55 -10.46
CA GLN A 535 16.27 36.50 -11.54
C GLN A 535 14.87 36.18 -11.00
N ILE A 536 14.77 35.20 -10.11
CA ILE A 536 13.50 34.82 -9.49
C ILE A 536 12.97 35.93 -8.59
N ALA A 537 13.82 36.56 -7.77
CA ALA A 537 13.41 37.69 -6.93
C ALA A 537 12.84 38.85 -7.75
N PHE A 538 13.43 39.16 -8.91
CA PHE A 538 12.90 40.18 -9.80
C PHE A 538 11.55 39.79 -10.40
N LEU A 539 11.33 38.52 -10.76
CA LEU A 539 10.01 38.06 -11.22
C LEU A 539 8.96 38.24 -10.13
N LEU A 540 9.26 37.80 -8.91
CA LEU A 540 8.37 37.95 -7.76
C LEU A 540 8.01 39.42 -7.50
N LEU A 541 8.98 40.34 -7.52
CA LEU A 541 8.73 41.77 -7.33
C LEU A 541 7.88 42.40 -8.44
N ASN A 542 8.01 41.95 -9.69
CA ASN A 542 7.20 42.45 -10.80
C ASN A 542 5.79 41.84 -10.86
N SER A 543 5.56 40.72 -10.18
CA SER A 543 4.27 40.04 -10.11
C SER A 543 3.42 40.44 -8.89
N ALA A 544 3.78 41.51 -8.18
CA ALA A 544 3.13 41.94 -6.93
C ALA A 544 3.05 40.84 -5.86
N SER A 545 4.06 39.98 -5.80
CA SER A 545 4.15 38.92 -4.78
C SER A 545 4.23 39.46 -3.36
N THR A 546 3.96 38.59 -2.39
CA THR A 546 4.09 38.88 -0.96
C THR A 546 5.55 38.85 -0.52
N ASN A 547 5.87 39.68 0.49
CA ASN A 547 7.21 39.69 1.11
C ASN A 547 7.64 38.32 1.64
N SER A 548 6.69 37.44 2.00
CA SER A 548 6.98 36.08 2.47
C SER A 548 7.69 35.23 1.42
N LEU A 549 7.28 35.29 0.14
CA LEU A 549 7.93 34.53 -0.93
C LEU A 549 9.38 34.98 -1.18
N LEU A 550 9.66 36.28 -1.02
CA LEU A 550 11.02 36.83 -1.10
C LEU A 550 11.89 36.37 0.08
N ILE A 551 11.31 36.31 1.28
CA ILE A 551 12.00 35.77 2.47
C ILE A 551 12.31 34.28 2.27
N HIS A 552 11.33 33.48 1.85
CA HIS A 552 11.52 32.06 1.54
C HIS A 552 12.63 31.87 0.50
N LEU A 553 12.64 32.66 -0.57
CA LEU A 553 13.64 32.56 -1.63
C LEU A 553 15.07 32.76 -1.10
N LYS A 554 15.29 33.72 -0.20
CA LYS A 554 16.59 33.92 0.47
C LYS A 554 16.99 32.71 1.29
N GLU A 555 16.12 32.28 2.19
CA GLU A 555 16.39 31.15 3.09
C GLU A 555 16.64 29.85 2.33
N LEU A 556 15.88 29.59 1.26
CA LEU A 556 16.04 28.41 0.42
C LEU A 556 17.34 28.45 -0.40
N ASN A 557 17.79 29.63 -0.82
CA ASN A 557 19.08 29.78 -1.48
C ASN A 557 20.25 29.53 -0.53
N GLU A 558 20.16 30.07 0.69
CA GLU A 558 21.12 29.77 1.75
C GLU A 558 21.13 28.27 2.03
N PHE A 559 19.96 27.67 2.25
CA PHE A 559 19.82 26.23 2.45
C PHE A 559 20.44 25.41 1.31
N ARG A 560 20.11 25.75 0.05
CA ARG A 560 20.64 25.08 -1.16
C ARG A 560 22.16 25.09 -1.18
N ASN A 561 22.79 26.20 -0.82
CA ASN A 561 24.26 26.33 -0.84
C ASN A 561 24.97 25.53 0.26
N HIS A 562 24.23 24.97 1.23
CA HIS A 562 24.77 24.04 2.22
C HIS A 562 24.52 22.58 1.87
N LEU A 563 23.90 22.27 0.72
CA LEU A 563 23.64 20.90 0.29
C LEU A 563 24.87 20.26 -0.35
N TYR A 564 25.15 19.01 0.00
CA TYR A 564 26.34 18.28 -0.45
C TYR A 564 26.44 18.20 -1.98
N LEU A 565 25.32 17.88 -2.64
CA LEU A 565 25.26 17.73 -4.11
C LEU A 565 25.49 19.03 -4.90
N THR A 566 25.58 20.17 -4.23
CA THR A 566 25.72 21.47 -4.91
C THR A 566 27.14 21.98 -5.04
N HIS A 567 28.07 21.54 -4.18
CA HIS A 567 29.42 22.12 -4.10
C HIS A 567 30.58 21.11 -4.12
N GLY A 568 30.35 19.81 -3.88
CA GLY A 568 31.41 18.79 -3.93
C GLY A 568 32.59 19.09 -2.98
N GLU A 569 33.71 18.35 -3.13
CA GLU A 569 34.92 18.55 -2.29
C GLU A 569 35.81 19.73 -2.76
N ASP A 570 35.53 20.36 -3.91
CA ASP A 570 36.45 21.27 -4.62
C ASP A 570 36.26 22.78 -4.33
N THR A 571 35.73 23.17 -3.17
CA THR A 571 35.63 24.59 -2.77
C THR A 571 36.52 24.91 -1.57
N ASP A 572 36.84 26.19 -1.36
CA ASP A 572 37.57 26.73 -0.18
C ASP A 572 36.96 26.33 1.20
N ASN A 573 35.84 25.59 1.19
CA ASN A 573 35.15 24.97 2.32
C ASN A 573 35.35 23.45 2.42
N ALA A 574 36.40 22.87 1.80
CA ALA A 574 36.69 21.43 1.87
C ALA A 574 36.72 20.88 3.31
N ASP A 575 37.20 21.68 4.27
CA ASP A 575 37.18 21.35 5.71
C ASP A 575 35.77 21.26 6.28
N PHE A 576 34.81 22.07 5.82
CA PHE A 576 33.41 22.00 6.23
C PHE A 576 32.76 20.69 5.73
N PHE A 577 33.00 20.31 4.48
CA PHE A 577 32.42 19.09 3.92
C PHE A 577 33.07 17.83 4.49
N LYS A 578 34.38 17.88 4.78
CA LYS A 578 35.07 16.81 5.50
C LYS A 578 34.56 16.68 6.94
N LEU A 579 34.38 17.78 7.68
CA LEU A 579 33.75 17.76 9.01
C LEU A 579 32.30 17.27 8.95
N TYR A 580 31.50 17.72 7.98
CA TYR A 580 30.12 17.29 7.80
C TYR A 580 30.03 15.80 7.48
N ARG A 581 30.98 15.27 6.70
CA ARG A 581 31.15 13.84 6.38
C ARG A 581 31.54 13.03 7.62
N GLU A 582 32.50 13.52 8.41
CA GLU A 582 32.94 12.87 9.64
C GLU A 582 31.85 12.92 10.72
N GLN A 583 31.12 14.04 10.87
CA GLN A 583 30.00 14.19 11.79
C GLN A 583 28.80 13.30 11.44
N ARG A 584 28.42 13.21 10.15
CA ARG A 584 27.35 12.28 9.72
C ARG A 584 27.69 10.80 9.95
N MET A 585 28.98 10.44 9.96
CA MET A 585 29.41 9.06 10.21
C MET A 585 29.68 8.74 11.68
N LEU A 586 29.92 9.76 12.52
CA LEU A 586 30.26 9.60 13.93
C LEU A 586 29.08 9.82 14.88
N ASP A 587 28.07 10.62 14.50
CA ASP A 587 26.90 10.92 15.33
C ASP A 587 25.62 10.31 14.73
N SER A 588 24.85 9.63 15.58
CA SER A 588 23.43 9.40 15.34
C SER A 588 22.65 10.72 15.44
N ASP A 589 22.68 11.49 14.34
CA ASP A 589 21.79 12.59 13.89
C ASP A 589 22.28 14.07 14.08
N PRO A 590 21.92 15.06 13.19
CA PRO A 590 20.78 15.09 12.30
C PRO A 590 21.06 15.07 10.80
N ALA A 591 20.64 14.01 10.12
CA ALA A 591 19.92 14.26 8.88
C ALA A 591 18.79 15.26 9.22
N LEU A 592 18.57 16.30 8.40
CA LEU A 592 17.38 17.16 8.57
C LEU A 592 16.18 16.24 8.75
N SER A 593 15.42 16.45 9.83
CA SER A 593 14.21 15.67 10.06
C SER A 593 13.29 15.79 8.84
N ASP A 594 12.52 14.73 8.56
CA ASP A 594 11.56 14.73 7.45
C ASP A 594 10.66 15.98 7.47
N GLU A 595 10.31 16.48 8.66
CA GLU A 595 9.51 17.70 8.86
C GLU A 595 10.20 18.95 8.31
N LYS A 596 11.50 19.13 8.59
CA LYS A 596 12.27 20.27 8.06
C LYS A 596 12.41 20.19 6.54
N TRP A 597 12.61 18.98 5.99
CA TRP A 597 12.62 18.78 4.54
C TRP A 597 11.27 19.13 3.90
N GLN A 598 10.18 18.65 4.49
CA GLN A 598 8.83 18.96 4.02
C GLN A 598 8.55 20.45 4.05
N GLU A 599 8.99 21.18 5.09
CA GLU A 599 8.88 22.64 5.17
C GLU A 599 9.62 23.33 4.01
N LYS A 600 10.89 22.99 3.77
CA LYS A 600 11.69 23.61 2.72
C LYS A 600 11.16 23.29 1.31
N ILE A 601 10.71 22.05 1.09
CA ILE A 601 10.04 21.64 -0.15
C ILE A 601 8.74 22.41 -0.35
N LYS A 602 7.93 22.56 0.70
CA LYS A 602 6.68 23.33 0.66
C LYS A 602 6.95 24.78 0.26
N GLN A 603 7.87 25.46 0.94
CA GLN A 603 8.24 26.86 0.65
C GLN A 603 8.74 27.04 -0.79
N LEU A 604 9.59 26.12 -1.27
CA LEU A 604 10.10 26.18 -2.65
C LEU A 604 8.99 25.94 -3.68
N PHE A 605 8.10 24.99 -3.40
CA PHE A 605 6.95 24.70 -4.24
C PHE A 605 5.97 25.88 -4.31
N GLU A 606 5.75 26.62 -3.21
CA GLU A 606 4.93 27.85 -3.21
C GLU A 606 5.45 28.89 -4.19
N ILE A 607 6.77 29.12 -4.23
CA ILE A 607 7.42 30.04 -5.18
C ILE A 607 7.17 29.57 -6.62
N ILE A 608 7.39 28.28 -6.90
CA ILE A 608 7.17 27.69 -8.23
C ILE A 608 5.71 27.80 -8.64
N TYR A 609 4.79 27.48 -7.74
CA TYR A 609 3.35 27.56 -7.98
C TYR A 609 2.94 29.01 -8.29
N PHE A 610 3.38 29.98 -7.49
CA PHE A 610 3.08 31.39 -7.72
C PHE A 610 3.58 31.87 -9.08
N LEU A 611 4.80 31.50 -9.48
CA LEU A 611 5.36 31.88 -10.78
C LEU A 611 4.65 31.19 -11.96
N CYS A 612 4.09 30.00 -11.74
CA CYS A 612 3.36 29.26 -12.76
C CYS A 612 1.87 29.64 -12.86
N ILE A 613 1.23 30.11 -11.77
CA ILE A 613 -0.22 30.35 -11.68
C ILE A 613 -0.56 31.84 -11.52
N GLY A 614 0.33 32.63 -10.92
CA GLY A 614 0.14 34.05 -10.63
C GLY A 614 -0.53 34.36 -9.29
N ASN A 615 -0.87 33.34 -8.49
CA ASN A 615 -1.50 33.46 -7.18
C ASN A 615 -0.81 32.53 -6.16
N GLU A 616 -1.00 32.80 -4.87
CA GLU A 616 -0.46 31.95 -3.80
C GLU A 616 -1.08 30.54 -3.81
N CYS A 617 -0.30 29.56 -3.36
CA CYS A 617 -0.73 28.17 -3.28
C CYS A 617 -1.73 27.99 -2.11
N ALA A 618 -2.88 27.39 -2.39
CA ALA A 618 -3.78 26.89 -1.35
C ALA A 618 -3.30 25.49 -0.92
N TRP A 619 -2.94 25.34 0.36
CA TRP A 619 -2.43 24.08 0.94
C TRP A 619 -3.50 23.23 1.59
#